data_AF-A0A838F641-F1
#
_entry.id   AF-A0A838F641-F1
#
_cell.length_a   1.000
_cell.length_b   1.000
_cell.length_c   1.000
_cell.angle_alpha   90.00
_cell.angle_beta   90.00
_cell.angle_gamma   90.00
#
_symmetry.space_group_name_H-M   'P 1'
#
loop_
_entity.id
_entity.type
_entity.pdbx_description
1 polymer ?
#
loop_
_entity_poly.entity_id
_entity_poly.type
_entity_poly.pdbx_seq_one_letter_code
_entity_poly.pdbx_strand_id
1 'polypeptide(L)'
;MKLSIQSNVLRDAINKVLSVVDKKNSRPILTNCLLRSQGQKLELIATDLEVSAKIILNAKIEKEGSFCINSKNISDILRELPNEELLLN
;
A
#
# COMPACT_ATOMS: atom_id res chain seq x y z
N MET A 1 -9.40 -3.55 -9.54
CA MET A 1 -7.95 -3.86 -9.54
C MET A 1 -7.84 -5.33 -9.19
N LYS A 2 -6.97 -6.13 -9.77
CA LYS A 2 -6.80 -7.53 -9.39
C LYS A 2 -5.33 -7.92 -9.47
N LEU A 3 -4.74 -8.35 -8.36
CA LEU A 3 -3.33 -8.71 -8.29
C LEU A 3 -3.03 -9.80 -7.25
N SER A 4 -1.89 -10.45 -7.43
CA SER A 4 -1.28 -11.36 -6.46
C SER A 4 0.11 -10.87 -6.02
N ILE A 5 0.37 -10.92 -4.71
CA ILE A 5 1.66 -10.55 -4.12
C ILE A 5 1.88 -11.28 -2.78
N GLN A 6 3.12 -11.54 -2.40
CA GLN A 6 3.44 -12.08 -1.08
C GLN A 6 3.12 -11.07 0.03
N SER A 7 2.39 -11.52 1.06
CA SER A 7 1.97 -10.72 2.22
C SER A 7 3.11 -10.00 2.92
N ASN A 8 4.23 -10.67 3.16
CA ASN A 8 5.41 -10.08 3.80
C ASN A 8 6.00 -8.93 2.97
N VAL A 9 6.07 -9.07 1.64
CA VAL A 9 6.56 -8.04 0.73
C VAL A 9 5.65 -6.81 0.75
N LEU A 10 4.33 -7.01 0.74
CA LEU A 10 3.36 -5.92 0.85
C LEU A 10 3.42 -5.26 2.23
N ARG A 11 3.55 -6.03 3.31
CA ARG A 11 3.69 -5.55 4.68
C ARG A 11 4.91 -4.63 4.83
N ASP A 12 6.07 -5.05 4.32
CA ASP A 12 7.29 -4.25 4.38
C ASP A 12 7.16 -2.94 3.61
N ALA A 13 6.51 -2.96 2.45
CA ALA A 13 6.25 -1.76 1.66
C ALA A 13 5.27 -0.80 2.35
N ILE A 14 4.21 -1.33 2.96
CA ILE A 14 3.24 -0.55 3.73
C ILE A 14 3.92 0.12 4.94
N ASN A 15 4.78 -0.60 5.66
CA ASN A 15 5.52 -0.03 6.78
C ASN A 15 6.44 1.11 6.34
N LYS A 16 7.03 1.03 5.14
CA LYS A 16 7.86 2.11 4.57
C LYS A 16 7.05 3.35 4.20
N VAL A 17 5.85 3.22 3.63
CA VAL A 17 5.01 4.41 3.37
C VAL A 17 4.38 4.96 4.65
N LEU A 18 4.17 4.14 5.67
CA LEU A 18 3.58 4.58 6.93
C LEU A 18 4.48 5.57 7.69
N SER A 19 5.79 5.60 7.43
CA SER A 19 6.72 6.54 8.08
C SER A 19 6.49 7.99 7.68
N VAL A 20 5.86 8.25 6.51
CA VAL A 20 5.52 9.59 6.03
C VAL A 20 4.05 9.95 6.23
N VAL A 21 3.27 9.08 6.88
CA VAL A 21 1.84 9.29 7.12
C VAL A 21 1.63 9.84 8.52
N ASP A 22 1.12 11.07 8.61
CA ASP A 22 0.65 11.61 9.89
C ASP A 22 -0.71 11.01 10.26
N LYS A 23 -0.72 10.22 11.34
CA LYS A 23 -1.90 9.53 11.86
C LYS A 23 -2.93 10.48 12.49
N LYS A 24 -2.53 11.70 12.85
CA LYS A 24 -3.40 12.71 13.48
C LYS A 24 -3.81 13.80 12.50
N ASN A 25 -3.57 13.61 11.20
CA ASN A 25 -3.86 14.60 10.19
C ASN A 25 -5.38 14.87 10.11
N SER A 26 -5.75 16.15 10.12
CA SER A 26 -7.15 16.58 10.02
C SER A 26 -7.77 16.33 8.64
N ARG A 27 -6.95 16.03 7.61
CA ARG A 27 -7.38 15.70 6.25
C ARG A 27 -7.31 14.18 6.05
N PRO A 28 -8.45 13.44 6.08
CA PRO A 28 -8.44 11.97 6.04
C PRO A 28 -7.69 11.36 4.86
N ILE A 29 -7.71 12.02 3.69
CA ILE A 29 -7.00 11.54 2.50
C ILE A 29 -5.48 11.43 2.70
N LEU A 30 -4.87 12.22 3.58
CA LEU A 30 -3.44 12.17 3.91
C LEU A 30 -3.10 11.07 4.92
N THR A 31 -4.11 10.44 5.54
CA THR A 31 -3.92 9.24 6.37
C THR A 31 -3.87 7.96 5.53
N ASN A 32 -4.15 8.08 4.22
CA ASN A 32 -4.21 6.97 3.29
C ASN A 32 -2.90 6.85 2.48
N CYS A 33 -2.66 5.65 1.96
CA CYS A 33 -1.70 5.43 0.88
C CYS A 33 -2.46 5.06 -0.40
N LEU A 34 -1.92 5.52 -1.52
CA LEU A 34 -2.36 5.14 -2.86
C LEU A 34 -1.68 3.82 -3.24
N LEU A 35 -2.48 2.82 -3.60
CA LEU A 35 -2.03 1.64 -4.30
C LEU A 35 -2.38 1.80 -5.78
N ARG A 36 -1.39 1.61 -6.66
CA ARG A 36 -1.57 1.68 -8.12
C ARG A 36 -0.88 0.51 -8.78
N SER A 37 -1.64 -0.34 -9.46
CA SER A 37 -1.10 -1.42 -10.29
C SER A 37 -0.99 -0.97 -11.74
N GLN A 38 0.18 -1.13 -12.35
CA GLN A 38 0.42 -0.83 -13.77
C GLN A 38 1.49 -1.80 -14.33
N GLY A 39 1.19 -2.47 -15.43
CA GLY A 39 2.02 -3.53 -15.99
C GLY A 39 2.24 -4.66 -14.99
N GLN A 40 3.50 -4.94 -14.65
CA GLN A 40 3.89 -5.96 -13.64
C GLN A 40 4.30 -5.34 -12.30
N LYS A 41 3.87 -4.10 -12.05
CA LYS A 41 4.30 -3.31 -10.88
C LYS A 41 3.12 -2.85 -10.04
N LEU A 42 3.30 -2.92 -8.74
CA LEU A 42 2.45 -2.28 -7.74
C LEU A 42 3.22 -1.12 -7.12
N GLU A 43 2.68 0.08 -7.26
CA GLU A 43 3.20 1.30 -6.63
C GLU A 43 2.40 1.60 -5.36
N LEU A 44 3.12 1.94 -4.28
CA LEU A 44 2.56 2.46 -3.04
C LEU A 44 3.07 3.88 -2.85
N ILE A 45 2.16 4.84 -2.67
CA ILE A 45 2.50 6.26 -2.56
C ILE A 45 1.79 6.86 -1.35
N ALA A 46 2.51 7.62 -0.52
CA ALA A 46 1.95 8.40 0.59
C ALA A 46 2.68 9.73 0.74
N THR A 47 2.00 10.72 1.33
CA THR A 47 2.55 12.07 1.54
C THR A 47 1.84 12.81 2.67
N ASP A 48 2.57 13.69 3.34
CA ASP A 48 2.07 14.70 4.28
C ASP A 48 2.08 16.13 3.68
N LEU A 49 2.33 16.26 2.37
CA LEU A 49 2.52 17.49 1.58
C LEU A 49 3.90 18.14 1.68
N GLU A 50 4.76 17.69 2.60
CA GLU A 50 6.15 18.14 2.69
C GLU A 50 7.11 17.06 2.19
N VAL A 51 6.81 15.80 2.55
CA VAL A 51 7.56 14.61 2.19
C VAL A 51 6.63 13.63 1.46
N SER A 52 7.19 12.91 0.49
CA SER A 52 6.49 11.84 -0.22
C SER A 52 7.33 10.57 -0.24
N ALA A 53 6.70 9.43 -0.01
CA ALA A 53 7.30 8.11 -0.19
C ALA A 53 6.66 7.41 -1.38
N LYS A 54 7.48 6.83 -2.26
CA LYS A 54 7.05 5.97 -3.37
C LYS A 54 7.82 4.66 -3.34
N ILE A 55 7.11 3.55 -3.20
CA ILE A 55 7.67 2.20 -3.21
C ILE A 55 7.10 1.47 -4.42
N ILE A 56 7.96 0.76 -5.15
CA ILE A 56 7.59 -0.02 -6.33
C ILE A 56 7.92 -1.48 -6.06
N LEU A 57 6.93 -2.34 -6.22
CA LEU A 57 7.04 -3.79 -6.04
C LEU A 57 6.71 -4.49 -7.35
N ASN A 58 7.35 -5.63 -7.59
CA ASN A 58 6.88 -6.54 -8.63
C ASN A 58 5.67 -7.31 -8.09
N ALA A 59 4.60 -7.38 -8.88
CA ALA A 59 3.38 -8.09 -8.53
C ALA A 59 2.75 -8.69 -9.79
N LYS A 60 2.03 -9.80 -9.63
CA LYS A 60 1.28 -10.40 -10.73
C LYS A 60 -0.04 -9.66 -10.88
N ILE A 61 -0.15 -8.81 -11.89
CA ILE A 61 -1.36 -8.00 -12.13
C ILE A 61 -2.25 -8.71 -13.16
N GLU A 62 -3.50 -9.00 -12.78
CA GLU A 62 -4.53 -9.51 -13.68
C GLU A 62 -5.43 -8.39 -14.21
N LYS A 63 -5.68 -7.36 -13.39
CA LYS A 63 -6.46 -6.19 -13.77
C LYS A 63 -5.87 -4.93 -13.14
N GLU A 64 -5.42 -4.00 -13.98
CA GLU A 64 -4.91 -2.72 -13.52
C GLU A 64 -5.97 -1.90 -12.77
N GLY A 65 -5.52 -0.86 -12.07
CA GLY A 65 -6.37 -0.01 -11.26
C GLY A 65 -5.60 0.67 -10.14
N SER A 66 -6.32 1.51 -9.41
CA SER A 66 -5.76 2.20 -8.26
C SER A 66 -6.85 2.55 -7.25
N PHE A 67 -6.48 2.58 -5.98
CA PHE A 67 -7.35 3.00 -4.90
C PHE A 67 -6.52 3.54 -3.74
N CYS A 68 -7.15 4.34 -2.88
CA CYS A 68 -6.55 4.76 -1.63
C CYS A 68 -7.09 3.90 -0.50
N ILE A 69 -6.23 3.52 0.45
CA ILE A 69 -6.59 2.78 1.65
C ILE A 69 -5.95 3.43 2.86
N ASN A 70 -6.63 3.38 4.00
CA ASN A 70 -6.05 3.87 5.25
C ASN A 70 -4.78 3.06 5.59
N SER A 71 -3.66 3.77 5.67
CA SER A 71 -2.32 3.17 5.79
C SER A 71 -2.16 2.39 7.10
N LYS A 72 -2.79 2.85 8.18
CA LYS A 72 -2.72 2.18 9.48
C LYS A 72 -3.54 0.90 9.50
N ASN A 73 -4.78 0.96 9.02
CA ASN A 73 -5.68 -0.19 8.99
C ASN A 73 -5.07 -1.34 8.17
N ILE A 74 -4.55 -1.05 6.98
CA ILE A 74 -3.92 -2.09 6.15
C ILE A 74 -2.62 -2.61 6.78
N SER A 75 -1.82 -1.76 7.43
CA SER A 75 -0.63 -2.19 8.17
C SER A 75 -0.98 -3.18 9.29
N ASP A 76 -2.06 -2.91 10.03
CA ASP A 76 -2.52 -3.78 11.11
C ASP A 76 -3.06 -5.11 10.59
N ILE A 77 -3.91 -5.07 9.55
CA ILE A 77 -4.41 -6.29 8.89
C ILE A 77 -3.24 -7.14 8.40
N LEU A 78 -2.29 -6.53 7.68
CA LEU A 78 -1.14 -7.25 7.14
C LEU A 78 -0.27 -7.86 8.24
N ARG A 79 -0.19 -7.27 9.45
CA ARG A 79 0.59 -7.80 10.57
C ARG A 79 0.05 -9.13 11.09
N GLU A 80 -1.26 -9.28 11.11
CA GLU A 80 -1.95 -10.47 11.61
C GLU A 80 -2.00 -11.61 10.58
N LEU A 81 -1.72 -11.32 9.31
CA LEU A 81 -1.73 -12.34 8.25
C LEU A 81 -0.47 -13.23 8.29
N PRO A 82 -0.59 -14.53 7.98
CA PRO A 82 0.57 -15.39 7.78
C PRO A 82 1.37 -14.96 6.53
N ASN A 83 2.60 -15.45 6.42
CA ASN A 83 3.45 -15.19 5.26
C ASN A 83 3.04 -16.09 4.08
N GLU A 84 1.99 -15.68 3.37
CA GLU A 84 1.46 -16.37 2.20
C GLU A 84 1.20 -15.43 1.01
N GLU A 85 0.82 -16.02 -0.13
CA GLU A 85 0.38 -15.28 -1.31
C GLU A 85 -1.00 -14.64 -1.06
N LEU A 86 -1.09 -13.31 -1.22
CA LEU A 86 -2.32 -12.54 -1.06
C LEU A 86 -2.92 -12.16 -2.40
N LEU A 87 -4.23 -12.31 -2.50
CA LEU A 87 -5.05 -11.83 -3.61
C LEU A 87 -5.76 -10.53 -3.22
N LEU A 88 -5.51 -9.46 -3.99
CA LEU A 88 -6.20 -8.18 -3.87
C LEU A 88 -7.14 -7.99 -5.06
N ASN A 89 -8.44 -7.80 -4.81
CA ASN A 89 -9.52 -7.73 -5.81
C ASN A 89 -10.36 -6.45 -5.67
#